data_AF-R6EZC7-F1
#
_entry.id   AF-R6EZC7-F1
#
_cell.length_a   1.000
_cell.length_b   1.000
_cell.length_c   1.000
_cell.angle_alpha   90.00
_cell.angle_beta   90.00
_cell.angle_gamma   90.00
#
_symmetry.space_group_name_H-M   'P 1'
#
loop_
_entity.id
_entity.type
_entity.pdbx_description
1 polymer ?
#
loop_
_entity_poly.entity_id
_entity_poly.type
_entity_poly.pdbx_seq_one_letter_code
_entity_poly.pdbx_strand_id
1 'polypeptide(L)'
;MKVLINNIKTLAGIEYAPKLRLQGKEMSAFNTIDDAWLLVEDGRFAAFGSVADGMPTGTFDKTIDAEGGMVLPSWCDSHTHIVFAGSREREFVDKINGLSYEEIARRGGGILNSADLLHNTSEDELFRQAMQRLDEVIRKGTGCIEIKSGYGLNLEDELKMLRVIQRMKEASPAKIVSTFLGAHAVARGMTQSDYVKLIIDEMIPEVGRQRLADFIDVFCDRGFFTPEETGRMLEAAARWGMRPKIHADELASSGGVEIGVKHGALSVDHLESMTEEEIDILLGSETMPTVLPGTSFFLNMPYGKGRKMIDAGLGIAVASDYNPGSTPSGDMKFVVSLACIKMRLQPNEALNAATLNGAYAMGESHDYGSIAKGKVANFFITTPLPSVDFIPYAYTTPIVKKVVLGGKEF
;
A
#
# COMPACT_ATOMS: atom_id res chain seq x y z
N MET A 1 -20.67 3.14 20.66
CA MET A 1 -20.04 4.44 20.98
C MET A 1 -20.30 5.41 19.85
N LYS A 2 -20.92 6.54 20.18
CA LYS A 2 -21.31 7.62 19.27
C LYS A 2 -20.38 8.82 19.46
N VAL A 3 -19.59 9.14 18.45
CA VAL A 3 -18.57 10.20 18.48
C VAL A 3 -18.93 11.28 17.48
N LEU A 4 -18.99 12.53 17.93
CA LEU A 4 -19.14 13.70 17.06
C LEU A 4 -17.77 14.32 16.81
N ILE A 5 -17.42 14.52 15.55
CA ILE A 5 -16.31 15.37 15.14
C ILE A 5 -16.90 16.69 14.66
N ASN A 6 -16.51 17.80 15.28
CA ASN A 6 -17.03 19.13 14.97
C ASN A 6 -15.88 20.10 14.63
N ASN A 7 -16.25 21.33 14.25
CA ASN A 7 -15.31 22.39 13.90
C ASN A 7 -14.32 21.97 12.79
N ILE A 8 -14.83 21.17 11.84
CA ILE A 8 -14.09 20.72 10.66
C ILE A 8 -14.13 21.85 9.65
N LYS A 9 -12.96 22.36 9.21
CA LYS A 9 -12.94 23.40 8.18
C LYS A 9 -13.34 22.85 6.83
N THR A 10 -12.82 21.67 6.48
CA THR A 10 -13.16 20.94 5.26
C THR A 10 -13.17 19.44 5.55
N LEU A 11 -14.30 18.78 5.33
CA LEU A 11 -14.42 17.32 5.29
C LEU A 11 -14.20 16.90 3.84
N ALA A 12 -13.23 16.02 3.57
CA ALA A 12 -12.83 15.67 2.21
C ALA A 12 -12.81 14.16 1.96
N GLY A 13 -12.83 13.76 0.69
CA GLY A 13 -12.85 12.34 0.29
C GLY A 13 -14.20 11.66 0.55
N ILE A 14 -15.29 12.40 0.35
CA ILE A 14 -16.66 11.96 0.66
C ILE A 14 -17.29 11.19 -0.51
N GLU A 15 -18.01 10.12 -0.20
CA GLU A 15 -18.89 9.43 -1.16
C GLU A 15 -20.35 9.40 -0.66
N TYR A 16 -21.27 9.95 -1.46
CA TYR A 16 -22.72 9.80 -1.23
C TYR A 16 -23.26 8.45 -1.72
N ALA A 17 -22.63 7.93 -2.78
CA ALA A 17 -22.86 6.60 -3.33
C ALA A 17 -21.51 5.88 -3.42
N PRO A 18 -21.19 4.98 -2.48
CA PRO A 18 -19.89 4.32 -2.42
C PRO A 18 -19.54 3.60 -3.72
N LYS A 19 -18.35 3.85 -4.25
CA LYS A 19 -17.76 3.10 -5.35
C LYS A 19 -16.67 2.17 -4.82
N LEU A 20 -16.36 1.15 -5.61
CA LEU A 20 -15.23 0.26 -5.32
C LEU A 20 -13.89 0.86 -5.77
N ARG A 21 -13.88 1.59 -6.88
CA ARG A 21 -12.72 2.28 -7.44
C ARG A 21 -13.15 3.42 -8.34
N LEU A 22 -12.22 4.31 -8.64
CA LEU A 22 -12.36 5.40 -9.61
C LEU A 22 -11.43 5.17 -10.79
N GLN A 23 -11.94 5.44 -12.00
CA GLN A 23 -11.21 5.22 -13.25
C GLN A 23 -11.24 6.45 -14.15
N GLY A 24 -10.14 6.70 -14.86
CA GLY A 24 -10.01 7.81 -15.80
C GLY A 24 -10.43 9.15 -15.18
N LYS A 25 -11.37 9.84 -15.84
CA LYS A 25 -11.88 11.14 -15.39
C LYS A 25 -12.54 11.10 -14.00
N GLU A 26 -13.03 9.95 -13.56
CA GLU A 26 -13.62 9.82 -12.22
C GLU A 26 -12.59 10.04 -11.11
N MET A 27 -11.31 9.79 -11.36
CA MET A 27 -10.24 10.01 -10.37
C MET A 27 -10.12 11.48 -9.95
N SER A 28 -10.58 12.42 -10.78
CA SER A 28 -10.61 13.86 -10.44
C SER A 28 -11.72 14.23 -9.46
N ALA A 29 -12.69 13.34 -9.21
CA ALA A 29 -13.80 13.60 -8.29
C ALA A 29 -13.38 13.34 -6.84
N PHE A 30 -13.00 14.41 -6.12
CA PHE A 30 -12.69 14.37 -4.69
C PHE A 30 -13.63 15.33 -3.97
N ASN A 31 -14.76 14.81 -3.48
CA ASN A 31 -15.81 15.64 -2.91
C ASN A 31 -15.41 16.20 -1.54
N THR A 32 -15.78 17.45 -1.31
CA THR A 32 -15.57 18.15 -0.04
C THR A 32 -16.85 18.81 0.47
N ILE A 33 -16.91 19.02 1.78
CA ILE A 33 -17.90 19.88 2.45
C ILE A 33 -17.11 20.83 3.35
N ASP A 34 -17.30 22.12 3.18
CA ASP A 34 -16.73 23.13 4.08
C ASP A 34 -17.61 23.36 5.30
N ASP A 35 -16.97 23.79 6.40
CA ASP A 35 -17.60 24.06 7.69
C ASP A 35 -18.54 22.91 8.10
N ALA A 36 -17.93 21.75 8.33
CA ALA A 36 -18.60 20.45 8.38
C ALA A 36 -18.62 19.82 9.78
N TRP A 37 -19.39 18.74 9.89
CA TRP A 37 -19.37 17.81 11.01
C TRP A 37 -19.37 16.37 10.49
N LEU A 38 -18.87 15.46 11.32
CA LEU A 38 -18.84 14.02 11.04
C LEU A 38 -19.29 13.24 12.27
N LEU A 39 -20.21 12.29 12.08
CA LEU A 39 -20.73 11.43 13.11
C LEU A 39 -20.23 10.00 12.89
N VAL A 40 -19.63 9.43 13.93
CA VAL A 40 -19.18 8.04 13.97
C VAL A 40 -20.01 7.29 14.98
N GLU A 41 -20.48 6.10 14.62
CA GLU A 41 -21.22 5.20 15.50
C GLU A 41 -20.65 3.80 15.37
N ASP A 42 -20.28 3.20 16.50
CA ASP A 42 -19.71 1.85 16.58
C ASP A 42 -18.56 1.59 15.60
N GLY A 43 -17.69 2.61 15.49
CA GLY A 43 -16.49 2.58 14.67
C GLY A 43 -16.73 2.73 13.17
N ARG A 44 -17.94 3.11 12.74
CA ARG A 44 -18.30 3.36 11.33
C ARG A 44 -18.82 4.78 11.14
N PHE A 45 -18.64 5.32 9.93
CA PHE A 45 -19.22 6.61 9.57
C PHE A 45 -20.74 6.49 9.51
N ALA A 46 -21.44 7.20 10.39
CA ALA A 46 -22.91 7.12 10.52
C ALA A 46 -23.61 8.21 9.69
N ALA A 47 -23.07 9.44 9.74
CA ALA A 47 -23.57 10.58 8.99
C ALA A 47 -22.49 11.67 8.90
N PHE A 48 -22.64 12.58 7.95
CA PHE A 48 -21.84 13.80 7.83
C PHE A 48 -22.70 14.89 7.17
N GLY A 49 -22.32 16.14 7.33
CA GLY A 49 -23.05 17.26 6.73
C GLY A 49 -22.35 18.59 6.96
N SER A 50 -22.90 19.64 6.33
CA SER A 50 -22.47 21.00 6.60
C SER A 50 -23.13 21.52 7.88
N VAL A 51 -22.48 22.45 8.57
CA VAL A 51 -23.07 23.18 9.70
C VAL A 51 -24.27 24.00 9.25
N ALA A 52 -24.24 24.52 8.01
CA ALA A 52 -25.32 25.32 7.44
C ALA A 52 -26.64 24.54 7.27
N ASP A 53 -26.53 23.24 6.96
CA ASP A 53 -27.69 22.33 6.84
C ASP A 53 -28.19 21.82 8.21
N GLY A 54 -27.53 22.22 9.29
CA GLY A 54 -27.88 21.88 10.66
C GLY A 54 -26.89 20.91 11.32
N MET A 55 -26.66 21.13 12.62
CA MET A 55 -25.83 20.26 13.43
C MET A 55 -26.62 19.05 13.96
N PRO A 56 -25.98 17.88 14.13
CA PRO A 56 -26.62 16.73 14.74
C PRO A 56 -27.01 17.08 16.18
N THR A 57 -28.24 16.73 16.56
CA THR A 57 -28.77 16.93 17.92
C THR A 57 -28.74 15.63 18.72
N GLY A 58 -28.72 15.74 20.05
CA GLY A 58 -28.74 14.60 20.98
C GLY A 58 -27.47 14.49 21.82
N THR A 59 -27.35 13.38 22.53
CA THR A 59 -26.18 13.04 23.36
C THR A 59 -25.13 12.28 22.55
N PHE A 60 -23.87 12.66 22.74
CA PHE A 60 -22.70 12.01 22.16
C PHE A 60 -21.81 11.50 23.30
N ASP A 61 -21.21 10.32 23.12
CA ASP A 61 -20.32 9.73 24.14
C ASP A 61 -18.97 10.46 24.19
N LYS A 62 -18.50 10.94 23.03
CA LYS A 62 -17.28 11.75 22.88
C LYS A 62 -17.48 12.81 21.80
N THR A 63 -16.84 13.95 21.99
CA THR A 63 -16.68 14.97 20.95
C THR A 63 -15.19 15.15 20.66
N ILE A 64 -14.82 15.18 19.38
CA ILE A 64 -13.47 15.49 18.92
C ILE A 64 -13.52 16.82 18.17
N ASP A 65 -12.84 17.82 18.71
CA ASP A 65 -12.67 19.12 18.03
C ASP A 65 -11.57 18.99 16.97
N ALA A 66 -11.92 19.27 15.71
CA ALA A 66 -10.97 19.33 14.60
C ALA A 66 -10.15 20.63 14.57
N GLU A 67 -10.51 21.62 15.40
CA GLU A 67 -9.78 22.87 15.62
C GLU A 67 -9.52 23.65 14.32
N GLY A 68 -10.51 23.66 13.41
CA GLY A 68 -10.41 24.27 12.09
C GLY A 68 -9.50 23.51 11.12
N GLY A 69 -9.10 22.27 11.45
CA GLY A 69 -8.40 21.35 10.56
C GLY A 69 -9.30 20.73 9.51
N MET A 70 -8.68 20.09 8.52
CA MET A 70 -9.38 19.24 7.56
C MET A 70 -9.51 17.82 8.10
N VAL A 71 -10.57 17.12 7.70
CA VAL A 71 -10.74 15.68 7.95
C VAL A 71 -10.69 14.95 6.62
N LEU A 72 -9.75 14.01 6.51
CA LEU A 72 -9.55 13.17 5.33
C LEU A 72 -9.67 11.69 5.72
N PRO A 73 -10.15 10.80 4.83
CA PRO A 73 -10.01 9.37 5.07
C PRO A 73 -8.54 9.01 5.27
N SER A 74 -8.26 7.99 6.07
CA SER A 74 -6.89 7.51 6.26
C SER A 74 -6.26 7.07 4.94
N TRP A 75 -4.93 7.20 4.85
CA TRP A 75 -4.20 6.61 3.73
C TRP A 75 -4.42 5.10 3.70
N CYS A 76 -4.53 4.58 2.49
CA CYS A 76 -4.63 3.16 2.19
C CYS A 76 -3.37 2.75 1.43
N ASP A 77 -2.34 2.36 2.16
CA ASP A 77 -1.02 2.03 1.60
C ASP A 77 -1.01 0.59 1.09
N SER A 78 -1.22 0.42 -0.23
CA SER A 78 -1.57 -0.86 -0.83
C SER A 78 -0.41 -1.79 -1.16
N HIS A 79 0.81 -1.38 -0.83
CA HIS A 79 2.01 -2.14 -1.13
C HIS A 79 3.14 -1.77 -0.16
N THR A 80 3.46 -2.66 0.78
CA THR A 80 4.64 -2.48 1.66
C THR A 80 5.33 -3.78 2.01
N HIS A 81 6.57 -3.68 2.46
CA HIS A 81 7.37 -4.81 2.98
C HIS A 81 7.90 -4.48 4.39
N ILE A 82 7.09 -3.86 5.26
CA ILE A 82 7.56 -3.29 6.54
C ILE A 82 8.07 -4.31 7.58
N VAL A 83 7.78 -5.59 7.37
CA VAL A 83 8.33 -6.70 8.15
C VAL A 83 9.66 -7.11 7.55
N PHE A 84 10.75 -6.54 8.08
CA PHE A 84 12.12 -6.89 7.73
C PHE A 84 13.03 -6.72 8.94
N ALA A 85 14.16 -7.42 8.94
CA ALA A 85 15.16 -7.31 9.99
C ALA A 85 16.20 -6.24 9.66
N GLY A 86 16.50 -5.38 10.63
CA GLY A 86 17.55 -4.36 10.52
C GLY A 86 17.27 -3.30 9.45
N SER A 87 18.33 -2.83 8.78
CA SER A 87 18.31 -1.76 7.79
C SER A 87 19.44 -1.94 6.78
N ARG A 88 19.39 -1.19 5.65
CA ARG A 88 20.36 -1.28 4.54
C ARG A 88 21.08 0.05 4.27
N GLU A 89 21.26 0.88 5.29
CA GLU A 89 21.94 2.19 5.16
C GLU A 89 23.39 2.07 4.69
N ARG A 90 24.08 0.96 4.97
CA ARG A 90 25.43 0.71 4.44
C ARG A 90 25.44 0.57 2.93
N GLU A 91 24.45 -0.13 2.37
CA GLU A 91 24.29 -0.25 0.93
C GLU A 91 24.00 1.10 0.27
N PHE A 92 23.23 1.97 0.93
CA PHE A 92 23.00 3.32 0.43
C PHE A 92 24.32 4.10 0.25
N VAL A 93 25.23 3.99 1.23
CA VAL A 93 26.58 4.60 1.14
C VAL A 93 27.41 3.95 0.02
N ASP A 94 27.38 2.62 -0.11
CA ASP A 94 28.11 1.91 -1.17
C ASP A 94 27.62 2.30 -2.59
N LYS A 95 26.30 2.46 -2.78
CA LYS A 95 25.71 2.94 -4.04
C LYS A 95 26.21 4.35 -4.39
N ILE A 96 26.23 5.27 -3.42
CA ILE A 96 26.74 6.64 -3.63
C ILE A 96 28.22 6.64 -4.01
N ASN A 97 28.99 5.72 -3.43
CA ASN A 97 30.40 5.54 -3.77
C ASN A 97 30.62 4.89 -5.15
N GLY A 98 29.56 4.53 -5.87
CA GLY A 98 29.61 3.99 -7.23
C GLY A 98 29.98 2.51 -7.31
N LEU A 99 29.80 1.74 -6.23
CA LEU A 99 30.06 0.31 -6.25
C LEU A 99 29.07 -0.42 -7.17
N SER A 100 29.55 -1.45 -7.84
CA SER A 100 28.72 -2.36 -8.62
C SER A 100 27.81 -3.19 -7.71
N TYR A 101 26.72 -3.73 -8.28
CA TYR A 101 25.80 -4.62 -7.57
C TYR A 101 26.53 -5.82 -6.93
N GLU A 102 27.50 -6.42 -7.63
CA GLU A 102 28.29 -7.52 -7.10
C GLU A 102 29.13 -7.12 -5.89
N GLU A 103 29.75 -5.94 -5.91
CA GLU A 103 30.55 -5.43 -4.79
C GLU A 103 29.67 -5.12 -3.57
N ILE A 104 28.50 -4.51 -3.81
CA ILE A 104 27.49 -4.26 -2.78
C ILE A 104 27.02 -5.59 -2.16
N ALA A 105 26.72 -6.59 -2.98
CA ALA A 105 26.30 -7.91 -2.50
C ALA A 105 27.38 -8.59 -1.64
N ARG A 106 28.66 -8.49 -2.03
CA ARG A 106 29.80 -9.00 -1.23
C ARG A 106 29.98 -8.26 0.10
N ARG A 107 29.50 -7.02 0.22
CA ARG A 107 29.58 -6.19 1.43
C ARG A 107 28.35 -6.28 2.34
N GLY A 108 27.41 -7.18 2.04
CA GLY A 108 26.21 -7.36 2.85
C GLY A 108 24.99 -6.60 2.36
N GLY A 109 25.02 -5.99 1.16
CA GLY A 109 23.85 -5.37 0.52
C GLY A 109 23.04 -6.37 -0.32
N GLY A 110 21.87 -5.97 -0.82
CA GLY A 110 21.00 -6.86 -1.61
C GLY A 110 20.01 -7.67 -0.78
N ILE A 111 18.99 -8.19 -1.46
CA ILE A 111 17.89 -8.94 -0.84
C ILE A 111 18.35 -10.21 -0.12
N LEU A 112 19.32 -10.94 -0.68
CA LEU A 112 19.83 -12.18 -0.07
C LEU A 112 20.46 -11.95 1.30
N ASN A 113 21.17 -10.84 1.49
CA ASN A 113 21.75 -10.51 2.80
C ASN A 113 20.67 -10.01 3.79
N SER A 114 19.59 -9.41 3.28
CA SER A 114 18.41 -9.10 4.11
C SER A 114 17.74 -10.38 4.60
N ALA A 115 17.67 -11.41 3.75
CA ALA A 115 17.16 -12.72 4.12
C ALA A 115 18.06 -13.44 5.14
N ASP A 116 19.38 -13.39 4.98
CA ASP A 116 20.32 -13.94 5.95
C ASP A 116 20.16 -13.26 7.34
N LEU A 117 19.96 -11.94 7.37
CA LEU A 117 19.69 -11.22 8.62
C LEU A 117 18.32 -11.58 9.21
N LEU A 118 17.29 -11.72 8.38
CA LEU A 118 15.96 -12.11 8.81
C LEU A 118 15.94 -13.53 9.39
N HIS A 119 16.67 -14.47 8.78
CA HIS A 119 16.84 -15.83 9.29
C HIS A 119 17.33 -15.85 10.74
N ASN A 120 18.38 -15.07 11.03
CA ASN A 120 18.99 -14.96 12.36
C ASN A 120 18.18 -14.11 13.35
N THR A 121 17.16 -13.39 12.89
CA THR A 121 16.31 -12.56 13.73
C THR A 121 15.13 -13.37 14.26
N SER A 122 14.92 -13.35 15.57
CA SER A 122 13.79 -14.04 16.18
C SER A 122 12.45 -13.41 15.78
N GLU A 123 11.38 -14.19 15.82
CA GLU A 123 10.02 -13.70 15.51
C GLU A 123 9.61 -12.52 16.41
N ASP A 124 9.98 -12.55 17.69
CA ASP A 124 9.66 -11.47 18.64
C ASP A 124 10.43 -10.17 18.38
N GLU A 125 11.71 -10.25 18.01
CA GLU A 125 12.48 -9.07 17.61
C GLU A 125 11.93 -8.50 16.31
N LEU A 126 11.62 -9.34 15.33
CA LEU A 126 11.04 -8.94 14.05
C LEU A 126 9.69 -8.25 14.24
N PHE A 127 8.83 -8.79 15.12
CA PHE A 127 7.56 -8.17 15.52
C PHE A 127 7.77 -6.80 16.17
N ARG A 128 8.72 -6.67 17.11
CA ARG A 128 9.02 -5.37 17.74
C ARG A 128 9.46 -4.31 16.73
N GLN A 129 10.36 -4.66 15.81
CA GLN A 129 10.83 -3.75 14.77
C GLN A 129 9.70 -3.35 13.80
N ALA A 130 8.90 -4.32 13.36
CA ALA A 130 7.80 -4.06 12.43
C ALA A 130 6.69 -3.21 13.08
N MET A 131 6.37 -3.44 14.36
CA MET A 131 5.41 -2.62 15.09
C MET A 131 5.87 -1.17 15.19
N GLN A 132 7.16 -0.89 15.41
CA GLN A 132 7.68 0.48 15.42
C GLN A 132 7.44 1.20 14.09
N ARG A 133 7.67 0.51 12.96
CA ARG A 133 7.45 1.05 11.61
C ARG A 133 5.96 1.26 11.33
N LEU A 134 5.11 0.31 11.75
CA LEU A 134 3.66 0.43 11.64
C LEU A 134 3.14 1.66 12.43
N ASP A 135 3.62 1.81 13.66
CA ASP A 135 3.31 2.94 14.53
C ASP A 135 3.70 4.29 13.92
N GLU A 136 4.83 4.33 13.22
CA GLU A 136 5.29 5.52 12.49
C GLU A 136 4.32 5.89 11.35
N VAL A 137 3.97 4.93 10.50
CA VAL A 137 3.09 5.21 9.34
C VAL A 137 1.66 5.53 9.77
N ILE A 138 1.17 4.91 10.86
CA ILE A 138 -0.14 5.27 11.43
C ILE A 138 -0.15 6.72 11.88
N ARG A 139 0.88 7.20 12.60
CA ARG A 139 0.99 8.61 13.01
C ARG A 139 1.08 9.58 11.84
N LYS A 140 1.46 9.10 10.65
CA LYS A 140 1.44 9.87 9.39
C LYS A 140 0.11 9.78 8.62
N GLY A 141 -0.90 9.13 9.19
CA GLY A 141 -2.27 9.08 8.68
C GLY A 141 -2.68 7.77 8.00
N THR A 142 -1.80 6.76 7.94
CA THR A 142 -2.12 5.44 7.37
C THR A 142 -3.05 4.67 8.29
N GLY A 143 -4.16 4.17 7.76
CA GLY A 143 -5.17 3.42 8.53
C GLY A 143 -5.57 2.09 7.91
N CYS A 144 -5.18 1.85 6.66
CA CYS A 144 -5.27 0.57 5.97
C CYS A 144 -3.93 0.34 5.25
N ILE A 145 -3.34 -0.84 5.43
CA ILE A 145 -2.00 -1.14 4.91
C ILE A 145 -1.91 -2.61 4.49
N GLU A 146 -1.27 -2.86 3.36
CA GLU A 146 -0.87 -4.20 2.94
C GLU A 146 0.60 -4.44 3.30
N ILE A 147 0.89 -5.64 3.81
CA ILE A 147 2.22 -6.04 4.23
C ILE A 147 2.56 -7.38 3.58
N LYS A 148 3.68 -7.40 2.88
CA LYS A 148 4.21 -8.57 2.18
C LYS A 148 5.26 -9.28 3.01
N SER A 149 5.37 -10.60 2.82
CA SER A 149 6.55 -11.36 3.19
C SER A 149 7.66 -11.20 2.12
N GLY A 150 8.52 -12.20 1.90
CA GLY A 150 9.49 -12.18 0.79
C GLY A 150 10.93 -11.82 1.15
N TYR A 151 11.22 -11.62 2.44
CA TYR A 151 12.60 -11.57 2.94
C TYR A 151 12.99 -12.86 3.66
N GLY A 152 12.18 -13.93 3.62
CA GLY A 152 12.55 -15.23 4.19
C GLY A 152 13.29 -16.09 3.18
N LEU A 153 12.75 -16.17 1.95
CA LEU A 153 13.28 -16.99 0.85
C LEU A 153 13.47 -18.49 1.18
N ASN A 154 12.81 -18.95 2.24
CA ASN A 154 12.69 -20.35 2.62
C ASN A 154 11.38 -20.54 3.41
N LEU A 155 10.92 -21.77 3.55
CA LEU A 155 9.63 -22.08 4.16
C LEU A 155 9.51 -21.52 5.59
N GLU A 156 10.49 -21.78 6.44
CA GLU A 156 10.43 -21.43 7.87
C GLU A 156 10.34 -19.91 8.07
N ASP A 157 11.18 -19.17 7.34
CA ASP A 157 11.27 -17.72 7.50
C ASP A 157 10.12 -16.98 6.83
N GLU A 158 9.60 -17.45 5.70
CA GLU A 158 8.37 -16.89 5.10
C GLU A 158 7.18 -17.05 6.05
N LEU A 159 7.03 -18.24 6.67
CA LEU A 159 5.99 -18.46 7.68
C LEU A 159 6.23 -17.59 8.93
N LYS A 160 7.48 -17.38 9.35
CA LYS A 160 7.84 -16.48 10.45
C LYS A 160 7.38 -15.05 10.18
N MET A 161 7.66 -14.52 8.99
CA MET A 161 7.20 -13.19 8.59
C MET A 161 5.68 -13.08 8.60
N LEU A 162 4.98 -14.06 8.01
CA LEU A 162 3.52 -14.02 7.94
C LEU A 162 2.87 -14.17 9.33
N ARG A 163 3.47 -14.94 10.26
CA ARG A 163 3.04 -14.97 11.67
C ARG A 163 3.26 -13.64 12.38
N VAL A 164 4.36 -12.93 12.08
CA VAL A 164 4.55 -11.55 12.57
C VAL A 164 3.43 -10.65 12.06
N ILE A 165 3.07 -10.72 10.78
CA ILE A 165 1.96 -9.92 10.21
C ILE A 165 0.63 -10.27 10.90
N GLN A 166 0.38 -11.56 11.18
CA GLN A 166 -0.79 -12.00 11.94
C GLN A 166 -0.81 -11.42 13.36
N ARG A 167 0.32 -11.42 14.08
CA ARG A 167 0.44 -10.77 15.40
C ARG A 167 0.20 -9.25 15.32
N MET A 168 0.63 -8.60 14.24
CA MET A 168 0.39 -7.17 14.02
C MET A 168 -1.10 -6.88 13.79
N LYS A 169 -1.81 -7.74 13.04
CA LYS A 169 -3.28 -7.68 12.85
C LYS A 169 -4.02 -7.70 14.19
N GLU A 170 -3.51 -8.44 15.18
CA GLU A 170 -4.10 -8.57 16.51
C GLU A 170 -3.75 -7.40 17.45
N ALA A 171 -2.53 -6.87 17.33
CA ALA A 171 -2.01 -5.85 18.23
C ALA A 171 -2.34 -4.40 17.80
N SER A 172 -2.61 -4.17 16.52
CA SER A 172 -2.84 -2.83 15.96
C SER A 172 -4.31 -2.58 15.62
N PRO A 173 -4.82 -1.36 15.84
CA PRO A 173 -6.14 -0.96 15.35
C PRO A 173 -6.18 -0.65 13.84
N ALA A 174 -5.04 -0.59 13.16
CA ALA A 174 -4.99 -0.40 11.71
C ALA A 174 -5.51 -1.65 10.99
N LYS A 175 -6.17 -1.45 9.85
CA LYS A 175 -6.50 -2.57 8.96
C LYS A 175 -5.24 -3.04 8.26
N ILE A 176 -4.86 -4.29 8.48
CA ILE A 176 -3.69 -4.92 7.85
C ILE A 176 -4.17 -6.03 6.93
N VAL A 177 -3.62 -6.08 5.72
CA VAL A 177 -3.78 -7.14 4.73
C VAL A 177 -2.44 -7.86 4.58
N SER A 178 -2.43 -9.19 4.52
CA SER A 178 -1.19 -9.97 4.39
C SER A 178 -1.04 -10.60 3.01
N THR A 179 0.16 -10.51 2.45
CA THR A 179 0.48 -11.05 1.13
C THR A 179 1.72 -11.94 1.23
N PHE A 180 1.63 -13.15 0.71
CA PHE A 180 2.76 -14.06 0.62
C PHE A 180 3.58 -13.76 -0.65
N LEU A 181 4.85 -13.40 -0.48
CA LEU A 181 5.78 -13.07 -1.56
C LEU A 181 7.03 -13.96 -1.50
N GLY A 182 6.87 -15.28 -1.37
CA GLY A 182 8.02 -16.19 -1.41
C GLY A 182 8.84 -16.09 -2.71
N ALA A 183 8.20 -15.70 -3.81
CA ALA A 183 8.82 -15.45 -5.10
C ALA A 183 9.35 -14.01 -5.26
N HIS A 184 10.05 -13.49 -4.24
CA HIS A 184 10.71 -12.18 -4.29
C HIS A 184 12.09 -12.25 -4.99
N ALA A 185 12.84 -13.32 -4.72
CA ALA A 185 14.11 -13.62 -5.35
C ALA A 185 14.39 -15.13 -5.23
N VAL A 186 15.30 -15.66 -6.04
CA VAL A 186 15.74 -17.05 -5.92
C VAL A 186 16.64 -17.20 -4.69
N ALA A 187 16.33 -18.16 -3.82
CA ALA A 187 17.12 -18.43 -2.63
C ALA A 187 18.58 -18.79 -2.93
N ARG A 188 19.48 -18.43 -2.00
CA ARG A 188 20.92 -18.70 -2.13
C ARG A 188 21.17 -20.20 -2.28
N GLY A 189 22.00 -20.56 -3.26
CA GLY A 189 22.41 -21.96 -3.48
C GLY A 189 21.36 -22.85 -4.17
N MET A 190 20.24 -22.28 -4.62
CA MET A 190 19.22 -23.00 -5.39
C MET A 190 19.24 -22.60 -6.86
N THR A 191 18.85 -23.53 -7.72
CA THR A 191 18.50 -23.17 -9.10
C THR A 191 17.11 -22.55 -9.12
N GLN A 192 16.82 -21.74 -10.14
CA GLN A 192 15.51 -21.12 -10.32
C GLN A 192 14.38 -22.17 -10.39
N SER A 193 14.59 -23.26 -11.14
CA SER A 193 13.62 -24.35 -11.25
C SER A 193 13.35 -25.04 -9.91
N ASP A 194 14.39 -25.31 -9.12
CA ASP A 194 14.23 -25.94 -7.80
C ASP A 194 13.50 -25.02 -6.83
N TYR A 195 13.76 -23.71 -6.90
CA TYR A 195 13.12 -22.73 -6.03
C TYR A 195 11.64 -22.53 -6.37
N VAL A 196 11.29 -22.44 -7.67
CA VAL A 196 9.89 -22.41 -8.11
C VAL A 196 9.16 -23.68 -7.66
N LYS A 197 9.81 -24.85 -7.75
CA LYS A 197 9.24 -26.11 -7.25
C LYS A 197 9.01 -26.06 -5.74
N LEU A 198 9.97 -25.57 -4.95
CA LEU A 198 9.82 -25.40 -3.50
C LEU A 198 8.64 -24.48 -3.14
N ILE A 199 8.48 -23.36 -3.85
CA ILE A 199 7.35 -22.45 -3.63
C ILE A 199 6.02 -23.15 -3.90
N ILE A 200 5.90 -23.84 -5.04
CA ILE A 200 4.65 -24.50 -5.47
C ILE A 200 4.29 -25.70 -4.58
N ASP A 201 5.27 -26.56 -4.31
CA ASP A 201 5.03 -27.86 -3.68
C ASP A 201 4.98 -27.76 -2.14
N GLU A 202 5.64 -26.76 -1.54
CA GLU A 202 5.80 -26.69 -0.09
C GLU A 202 5.31 -25.35 0.50
N MET A 203 5.81 -24.20 0.02
CA MET A 203 5.49 -22.91 0.65
C MET A 203 4.02 -22.52 0.49
N ILE A 204 3.50 -22.52 -0.74
CA ILE A 204 2.11 -22.17 -1.03
C ILE A 204 1.14 -23.07 -0.23
N PRO A 205 1.28 -24.41 -0.23
CA PRO A 205 0.44 -25.28 0.57
C PRO A 205 0.47 -24.98 2.06
N GLU A 206 1.64 -24.70 2.62
CA GLU A 206 1.77 -24.48 4.07
C GLU A 206 1.20 -23.13 4.51
N VAL A 207 1.44 -22.07 3.71
CA VAL A 207 0.79 -20.76 3.90
C VAL A 207 -0.72 -20.88 3.83
N GLY A 208 -1.23 -21.59 2.82
CA GLY A 208 -2.67 -21.82 2.64
C GLY A 208 -3.29 -22.63 3.77
N ARG A 209 -2.61 -23.69 4.24
CA ARG A 209 -3.06 -24.54 5.36
C ARG A 209 -3.17 -23.76 6.67
N GLN A 210 -2.23 -22.84 6.92
CA GLN A 210 -2.25 -21.98 8.09
C GLN A 210 -3.09 -20.70 7.90
N ARG A 211 -3.57 -20.42 6.67
CA ARG A 211 -4.35 -19.22 6.30
C ARG A 211 -3.66 -17.91 6.69
N LEU A 212 -2.35 -17.83 6.42
CA LEU A 212 -1.54 -16.70 6.86
C LEU A 212 -1.52 -15.52 5.86
N ALA A 213 -1.97 -15.72 4.63
CA ALA A 213 -1.97 -14.69 3.58
C ALA A 213 -3.33 -14.60 2.88
N ASP A 214 -3.74 -13.37 2.59
CA ASP A 214 -4.91 -13.01 1.80
C ASP A 214 -4.59 -13.07 0.29
N PHE A 215 -3.35 -12.75 -0.08
CA PHE A 215 -2.86 -12.69 -1.47
C PHE A 215 -1.55 -13.47 -1.67
N ILE A 216 -1.28 -13.83 -2.93
CA ILE A 216 0.03 -14.30 -3.42
C ILE A 216 0.64 -13.19 -4.27
N ASP A 217 1.94 -12.96 -4.15
CA ASP A 217 2.69 -12.03 -4.98
C ASP A 217 3.95 -12.69 -5.55
N VAL A 218 4.38 -12.20 -6.70
CA VAL A 218 5.54 -12.69 -7.45
C VAL A 218 6.26 -11.51 -8.07
N PHE A 219 7.59 -11.50 -7.98
CA PHE A 219 8.41 -10.56 -8.72
C PHE A 219 8.67 -11.06 -10.15
N CYS A 220 7.77 -10.68 -11.06
CA CYS A 220 7.80 -11.08 -12.46
C CYS A 220 8.52 -10.01 -13.31
N ASP A 221 9.84 -10.08 -13.36
CA ASP A 221 10.68 -9.11 -14.07
C ASP A 221 11.98 -9.75 -14.60
N ARG A 222 12.70 -9.02 -15.44
CA ARG A 222 14.00 -9.41 -16.01
C ARG A 222 15.00 -9.70 -14.89
N GLY A 223 15.48 -10.94 -14.84
CA GLY A 223 16.43 -11.41 -13.85
C GLY A 223 15.79 -12.01 -12.59
N PHE A 224 14.47 -12.07 -12.54
CA PHE A 224 13.68 -12.69 -11.48
C PHE A 224 12.84 -13.84 -12.08
N PHE A 225 11.54 -13.88 -11.83
CA PHE A 225 10.66 -14.94 -12.31
C PHE A 225 10.06 -14.60 -13.66
N THR A 226 9.96 -15.61 -14.54
CA THR A 226 9.35 -15.46 -15.86
C THR A 226 7.81 -15.47 -15.78
N PRO A 227 7.09 -14.99 -16.80
CA PRO A 227 5.63 -15.10 -16.87
C PRO A 227 5.13 -16.55 -16.76
N GLU A 228 5.85 -17.52 -17.33
CA GLU A 228 5.48 -18.94 -17.26
C GLU A 228 5.57 -19.48 -15.83
N GLU A 229 6.68 -19.21 -15.14
CA GLU A 229 6.87 -19.61 -13.74
C GLU A 229 5.86 -18.91 -12.82
N THR A 230 5.63 -17.62 -13.05
CA THR A 230 4.63 -16.82 -12.36
C THR A 230 3.25 -17.46 -12.48
N GLY A 231 2.80 -17.75 -13.71
CA GLY A 231 1.51 -18.40 -13.95
C GLY A 231 1.34 -19.71 -13.19
N ARG A 232 2.38 -20.57 -13.17
CA ARG A 232 2.37 -21.83 -12.40
C ARG A 232 2.21 -21.61 -10.89
N MET A 233 2.89 -20.61 -10.33
CA MET A 233 2.76 -20.25 -8.91
C MET A 233 1.36 -19.69 -8.59
N LEU A 234 0.82 -18.84 -9.46
CA LEU A 234 -0.53 -18.29 -9.30
C LEU A 234 -1.62 -19.38 -9.36
N GLU A 235 -1.50 -20.33 -10.29
CA GLU A 235 -2.41 -21.49 -10.38
C GLU A 235 -2.35 -22.41 -9.16
N ALA A 236 -1.18 -22.54 -8.54
CA ALA A 236 -1.03 -23.29 -7.29
C ALA A 236 -1.70 -22.54 -6.12
N ALA A 237 -1.45 -21.24 -6.00
CA ALA A 237 -1.98 -20.39 -4.94
C ALA A 237 -3.51 -20.23 -4.99
N ALA A 238 -4.10 -20.21 -6.19
CA ALA A 238 -5.54 -20.14 -6.37
C ALA A 238 -6.30 -21.29 -5.67
N ARG A 239 -5.69 -22.48 -5.58
CA ARG A 239 -6.28 -23.66 -4.89
C ARG A 239 -6.40 -23.45 -3.38
N TRP A 240 -5.64 -22.49 -2.84
CA TRP A 240 -5.63 -22.11 -1.44
C TRP A 240 -6.36 -20.79 -1.16
N GLY A 241 -7.04 -20.23 -2.18
CA GLY A 241 -7.84 -19.01 -2.04
C GLY A 241 -7.03 -17.71 -2.02
N MET A 242 -5.73 -17.77 -2.30
CA MET A 242 -4.89 -16.56 -2.37
C MET A 242 -5.03 -15.92 -3.76
N ARG A 243 -5.63 -14.73 -3.83
CA ARG A 243 -5.76 -13.98 -5.08
C ARG A 243 -4.40 -13.39 -5.49
N PRO A 244 -4.05 -13.34 -6.79
CA PRO A 244 -2.77 -12.76 -7.21
C PRO A 244 -2.65 -11.25 -7.02
N LYS A 245 -1.44 -10.81 -6.72
CA LYS A 245 -0.85 -9.48 -6.95
C LYS A 245 0.50 -9.72 -7.62
N ILE A 246 1.08 -8.76 -8.34
CA ILE A 246 2.36 -8.98 -9.05
C ILE A 246 3.22 -7.72 -8.98
N HIS A 247 4.49 -7.85 -8.61
CA HIS A 247 5.49 -6.83 -8.96
C HIS A 247 5.82 -7.02 -10.44
N ALA A 248 5.43 -6.05 -11.26
CA ALA A 248 5.50 -6.13 -12.72
C ALA A 248 6.19 -4.90 -13.31
N ASP A 249 7.06 -5.16 -14.27
CA ASP A 249 7.66 -4.16 -15.15
C ASP A 249 8.32 -2.98 -14.42
N GLU A 250 9.02 -3.27 -13.31
CA GLU A 250 9.88 -2.32 -12.61
C GLU A 250 11.13 -2.02 -13.46
N LEU A 251 11.85 -3.08 -13.88
CA LEU A 251 13.15 -2.99 -14.55
C LEU A 251 13.06 -3.12 -16.07
N ALA A 252 12.07 -3.87 -16.56
CA ALA A 252 11.77 -4.04 -17.97
C ALA A 252 10.32 -4.52 -18.16
N SER A 253 9.66 -4.13 -19.24
CA SER A 253 8.45 -4.81 -19.71
C SER A 253 8.77 -6.29 -19.95
N SER A 254 8.23 -7.13 -19.07
CA SER A 254 8.66 -8.53 -18.89
C SER A 254 7.49 -9.52 -19.00
N GLY A 255 6.28 -9.05 -19.27
CA GLY A 255 5.08 -9.87 -19.34
C GLY A 255 4.32 -9.99 -18.01
N GLY A 256 4.70 -9.19 -17.00
CA GLY A 256 4.13 -9.23 -15.66
C GLY A 256 2.67 -8.75 -15.63
N VAL A 257 2.36 -7.72 -16.43
CA VAL A 257 1.00 -7.19 -16.57
C VAL A 257 0.07 -8.22 -17.22
N GLU A 258 0.51 -8.83 -18.32
CA GLU A 258 -0.24 -9.82 -19.09
C GLU A 258 -0.58 -11.03 -18.24
N ILE A 259 0.41 -11.59 -17.55
CA ILE A 259 0.19 -12.76 -16.70
C ILE A 259 -0.69 -12.39 -15.49
N GLY A 260 -0.52 -11.20 -14.92
CA GLY A 260 -1.37 -10.68 -13.85
C GLY A 260 -2.84 -10.61 -14.26
N VAL A 261 -3.13 -9.94 -15.38
CA VAL A 261 -4.51 -9.83 -15.89
C VAL A 261 -5.09 -11.19 -16.26
N LYS A 262 -4.31 -12.05 -16.93
CA LYS A 262 -4.75 -13.41 -17.31
C LYS A 262 -5.18 -14.25 -16.10
N HIS A 263 -4.50 -14.10 -14.97
CA HIS A 263 -4.81 -14.84 -13.74
C HIS A 263 -5.71 -14.07 -12.76
N GLY A 264 -6.30 -12.95 -13.19
CA GLY A 264 -7.25 -12.18 -12.36
C GLY A 264 -6.62 -11.52 -11.15
N ALA A 265 -5.35 -11.10 -11.27
CA ALA A 265 -4.65 -10.38 -10.22
C ALA A 265 -5.44 -9.15 -9.78
N LEU A 266 -5.47 -8.91 -8.47
CA LEU A 266 -6.10 -7.72 -7.91
C LEU A 266 -5.33 -6.46 -8.29
N SER A 267 -4.00 -6.53 -8.29
CA SER A 267 -3.14 -5.45 -8.76
C SER A 267 -1.88 -5.94 -9.44
N VAL A 268 -1.32 -5.07 -10.27
CA VAL A 268 0.05 -5.14 -10.80
C VAL A 268 0.75 -3.87 -10.35
N ASP A 269 1.91 -4.03 -9.72
CA ASP A 269 2.58 -3.00 -8.95
C ASP A 269 3.95 -2.66 -9.58
N HIS A 270 4.50 -1.45 -9.36
CA HIS A 270 5.68 -0.83 -10.02
C HIS A 270 5.35 -0.08 -11.32
N LEU A 271 5.45 -0.78 -12.47
CA LEU A 271 5.06 -0.29 -13.81
C LEU A 271 5.92 0.86 -14.37
N GLU A 272 7.13 1.09 -13.86
CA GLU A 272 8.08 2.09 -14.38
C GLU A 272 8.44 1.85 -15.85
N SER A 273 8.62 0.58 -16.22
CA SER A 273 9.04 0.14 -17.55
C SER A 273 7.88 -0.32 -18.44
N MET A 274 6.63 -0.18 -17.96
CA MET A 274 5.42 -0.52 -18.71
C MET A 274 5.34 0.25 -20.05
N THR A 275 4.89 -0.41 -21.09
CA THR A 275 4.61 0.03 -22.46
C THR A 275 3.22 0.67 -22.60
N GLU A 276 2.83 1.11 -23.81
CA GLU A 276 1.47 1.62 -24.04
C GLU A 276 0.50 0.46 -24.31
N GLU A 277 0.99 -0.62 -24.89
CA GLU A 277 0.26 -1.86 -25.15
C GLU A 277 -0.20 -2.52 -23.84
N GLU A 278 0.63 -2.49 -22.80
CA GLU A 278 0.28 -2.98 -21.46
C GLU A 278 -0.79 -2.12 -20.76
N ILE A 279 -0.90 -0.83 -21.09
CA ILE A 279 -2.03 0.02 -20.64
C ILE A 279 -3.32 -0.50 -21.26
N ASP A 280 -3.30 -0.86 -22.55
CA ASP A 280 -4.47 -1.39 -23.24
C ASP A 280 -4.91 -2.75 -22.68
N ILE A 281 -3.96 -3.59 -22.26
CA ILE A 281 -4.25 -4.88 -21.60
C ILE A 281 -5.01 -4.71 -20.28
N LEU A 282 -4.73 -3.65 -19.53
CA LEU A 282 -5.40 -3.35 -18.27
C LEU A 282 -6.82 -2.79 -18.46
N LEU A 283 -7.13 -2.20 -19.63
CA LEU A 283 -8.44 -1.61 -19.89
C LEU A 283 -9.54 -2.68 -19.84
N GLY A 284 -10.59 -2.38 -19.08
CA GLY A 284 -11.72 -3.31 -18.86
C GLY A 284 -11.43 -4.46 -17.89
N SER A 285 -10.19 -4.61 -17.41
CA SER A 285 -9.86 -5.60 -16.37
C SER A 285 -10.24 -5.12 -14.96
N GLU A 286 -10.31 -6.06 -14.01
CA GLU A 286 -10.41 -5.74 -12.59
C GLU A 286 -9.05 -5.42 -11.95
N THR A 287 -7.95 -5.64 -12.65
CA THR A 287 -6.60 -5.44 -12.11
C THR A 287 -6.29 -3.95 -11.95
N MET A 288 -5.91 -3.54 -10.75
CA MET A 288 -5.49 -2.17 -10.45
C MET A 288 -4.00 -1.99 -10.78
N PRO A 289 -3.61 -1.06 -11.66
CA PRO A 289 -2.23 -0.62 -11.73
C PRO A 289 -1.86 0.20 -10.48
N THR A 290 -0.90 -0.29 -9.69
CA THR A 290 -0.34 0.40 -8.53
C THR A 290 1.04 0.94 -8.87
N VAL A 291 1.21 2.25 -8.84
CA VAL A 291 2.48 2.91 -9.14
C VAL A 291 3.23 3.27 -7.85
N LEU A 292 4.55 3.09 -7.84
CA LEU A 292 5.38 3.15 -6.64
C LEU A 292 6.44 4.27 -6.74
N PRO A 293 6.05 5.56 -6.77
CA PRO A 293 6.96 6.65 -7.10
C PRO A 293 8.09 6.85 -6.08
N GLY A 294 7.95 6.33 -4.85
CA GLY A 294 9.02 6.31 -3.86
C GLY A 294 10.24 5.51 -4.32
N THR A 295 10.00 4.39 -5.01
CA THR A 295 11.04 3.51 -5.54
C THR A 295 11.77 4.21 -6.68
N SER A 296 11.02 4.80 -7.61
CA SER A 296 11.61 5.61 -8.68
C SER A 296 12.45 6.78 -8.13
N PHE A 297 12.01 7.42 -7.05
CA PHE A 297 12.75 8.49 -6.38
C PHE A 297 14.07 8.00 -5.78
N PHE A 298 14.02 6.96 -4.94
CA PHE A 298 15.18 6.52 -4.16
C PHE A 298 16.22 5.80 -5.02
N LEU A 299 15.79 5.01 -6.01
CA LEU A 299 16.69 4.35 -6.97
C LEU A 299 17.11 5.26 -8.13
N ASN A 300 16.60 6.50 -8.18
CA ASN A 300 16.84 7.45 -9.27
C ASN A 300 16.51 6.86 -10.66
N MET A 301 15.35 6.23 -10.76
CA MET A 301 14.83 5.58 -11.96
C MET A 301 13.72 6.43 -12.62
N PRO A 302 13.35 6.14 -13.89
CA PRO A 302 12.14 6.69 -14.48
C PRO A 302 10.90 6.39 -13.62
N TYR A 303 9.91 7.27 -13.67
CA TYR A 303 8.65 7.10 -12.92
C TYR A 303 7.60 6.44 -13.82
N GLY A 304 6.67 5.71 -13.20
CA GLY A 304 5.51 5.13 -13.89
C GLY A 304 4.68 6.15 -14.67
N LYS A 305 4.01 5.69 -15.73
CA LYS A 305 3.27 6.53 -16.69
C LYS A 305 1.88 6.96 -16.20
N GLY A 306 1.75 7.41 -14.94
CA GLY A 306 0.47 7.67 -14.26
C GLY A 306 -0.51 8.56 -15.05
N ARG A 307 -0.07 9.71 -15.56
CA ARG A 307 -0.91 10.57 -16.41
C ARG A 307 -1.45 9.83 -17.64
N LYS A 308 -0.60 9.09 -18.35
CA LYS A 308 -1.01 8.34 -19.54
C LYS A 308 -2.03 7.25 -19.20
N MET A 309 -1.83 6.53 -18.10
CA MET A 309 -2.77 5.50 -17.63
C MET A 309 -4.16 6.09 -17.37
N ILE A 310 -4.24 7.21 -16.64
CA ILE A 310 -5.52 7.86 -16.32
C ILE A 310 -6.16 8.45 -17.60
N ASP A 311 -5.36 9.05 -18.49
CA ASP A 311 -5.88 9.61 -19.75
C ASP A 311 -6.42 8.52 -20.69
N ALA A 312 -5.86 7.32 -20.65
CA ALA A 312 -6.36 6.13 -21.35
C ALA A 312 -7.64 5.56 -20.72
N GLY A 313 -8.00 5.98 -19.50
CA GLY A 313 -9.22 5.56 -18.80
C GLY A 313 -9.00 4.58 -17.66
N LEU A 314 -7.76 4.26 -17.28
CA LEU A 314 -7.47 3.41 -16.12
C LEU A 314 -7.71 4.15 -14.80
N GLY A 315 -8.08 3.40 -13.77
CA GLY A 315 -7.88 3.83 -12.40
C GLY A 315 -6.47 3.44 -11.97
N ILE A 316 -5.80 4.26 -11.16
CA ILE A 316 -4.50 3.89 -10.59
C ILE A 316 -4.53 3.98 -9.07
N ALA A 317 -3.73 3.16 -8.40
CA ALA A 317 -3.37 3.29 -6.99
C ALA A 317 -1.93 3.80 -6.86
N VAL A 318 -1.60 4.45 -5.73
CA VAL A 318 -0.21 4.75 -5.36
C VAL A 318 0.07 4.14 -3.98
N ALA A 319 1.29 3.68 -3.75
CA ALA A 319 1.71 3.12 -2.47
C ALA A 319 3.15 3.50 -2.14
N SER A 320 3.53 3.31 -0.88
CA SER A 320 4.87 3.70 -0.41
C SER A 320 5.96 2.74 -0.84
N ASP A 321 5.63 1.47 -1.07
CA ASP A 321 6.62 0.41 -1.19
C ASP A 321 7.60 0.40 -0.01
N TYR A 322 7.11 0.64 1.23
CA TYR A 322 8.02 0.77 2.36
C TYR A 322 8.79 -0.54 2.61
N ASN A 323 10.07 -0.53 2.24
CA ASN A 323 11.00 -1.65 2.31
C ASN A 323 12.43 -1.15 2.60
N PRO A 324 13.35 -1.99 3.10
CA PRO A 324 14.69 -1.55 3.48
C PRO A 324 15.60 -1.15 2.30
N GLY A 325 15.34 -1.62 1.09
CA GLY A 325 16.30 -1.62 -0.02
C GLY A 325 16.07 -0.59 -1.11
N SER A 326 14.82 -0.39 -1.51
CA SER A 326 14.42 0.48 -2.61
C SER A 326 13.53 1.64 -2.17
N THR A 327 12.76 1.54 -1.09
CA THR A 327 12.06 2.70 -0.50
C THR A 327 11.99 2.65 1.03
N PRO A 328 13.01 3.13 1.77
CA PRO A 328 13.03 3.09 3.23
C PRO A 328 12.17 4.21 3.88
N SER A 329 10.94 4.43 3.40
CA SER A 329 10.00 5.42 3.93
C SER A 329 8.54 5.03 3.64
N GLY A 330 7.68 5.06 4.66
CA GLY A 330 6.22 4.85 4.54
C GLY A 330 5.39 6.14 4.55
N ASP A 331 5.95 7.28 4.13
CA ASP A 331 5.24 8.57 4.12
C ASP A 331 4.34 8.71 2.87
N MET A 332 3.07 8.34 3.02
CA MET A 332 2.08 8.44 1.94
C MET A 332 1.83 9.88 1.44
N LYS A 333 2.02 10.91 2.28
CA LYS A 333 1.93 12.29 1.80
C LYS A 333 3.06 12.62 0.83
N PHE A 334 4.26 12.11 1.09
CA PHE A 334 5.37 12.23 0.15
C PHE A 334 5.07 11.49 -1.16
N VAL A 335 4.51 10.28 -1.09
CA VAL A 335 4.05 9.51 -2.27
C VAL A 335 3.06 10.30 -3.12
N VAL A 336 2.03 10.89 -2.49
CA VAL A 336 1.03 11.75 -3.17
C VAL A 336 1.71 12.95 -3.84
N SER A 337 2.71 13.55 -3.18
CA SER A 337 3.48 14.68 -3.73
C SER A 337 4.29 14.26 -4.96
N LEU A 338 4.96 13.10 -4.91
CA LEU A 338 5.71 12.56 -6.05
C LEU A 338 4.79 12.23 -7.22
N ALA A 339 3.63 11.62 -6.97
CA ALA A 339 2.63 11.35 -8.01
C ALA A 339 2.19 12.63 -8.73
N CYS A 340 1.98 13.73 -7.99
CA CYS A 340 1.67 15.02 -8.59
C CYS A 340 2.85 15.59 -9.41
N ILE A 341 4.05 15.66 -8.80
CA ILE A 341 5.19 16.38 -9.37
C ILE A 341 5.80 15.62 -10.56
N LYS A 342 6.01 14.31 -10.40
CA LYS A 342 6.79 13.48 -11.32
C LYS A 342 5.91 12.75 -12.32
N MET A 343 4.69 12.38 -11.93
CA MET A 343 3.76 11.65 -12.78
C MET A 343 2.60 12.50 -13.33
N ARG A 344 2.53 13.78 -12.95
CA ARG A 344 1.55 14.77 -13.44
C ARG A 344 0.09 14.42 -13.11
N LEU A 345 -0.13 13.74 -12.00
CA LEU A 345 -1.47 13.64 -11.42
C LEU A 345 -1.90 15.01 -10.85
N GLN A 346 -3.18 15.31 -10.94
CA GLN A 346 -3.80 16.39 -10.17
C GLN A 346 -3.90 15.98 -8.70
N PRO A 347 -3.90 16.93 -7.73
CA PRO A 347 -4.04 16.62 -6.31
C PRO A 347 -5.20 15.67 -5.98
N ASN A 348 -6.38 15.92 -6.54
CA ASN A 348 -7.55 15.06 -6.34
C ASN A 348 -7.34 13.62 -6.85
N GLU A 349 -6.70 13.46 -8.01
CA GLU A 349 -6.38 12.13 -8.56
C GLU A 349 -5.38 11.40 -7.67
N ALA A 350 -4.35 12.08 -7.18
CA ALA A 350 -3.34 11.49 -6.30
C ALA A 350 -3.90 11.14 -4.92
N LEU A 351 -4.79 11.97 -4.36
CA LEU A 351 -5.49 11.68 -3.11
C LEU A 351 -6.40 10.46 -3.25
N ASN A 352 -7.18 10.37 -4.33
CA ASN A 352 -8.01 9.18 -4.63
C ASN A 352 -7.15 7.92 -4.88
N ALA A 353 -6.00 8.06 -5.55
CA ALA A 353 -5.03 6.98 -5.75
C ALA A 353 -4.48 6.43 -4.42
N ALA A 354 -4.26 7.29 -3.44
CA ALA A 354 -3.71 6.95 -2.11
C ALA A 354 -4.78 6.57 -1.06
N THR A 355 -6.07 6.64 -1.42
CA THR A 355 -7.19 6.37 -0.50
C THR A 355 -8.11 5.32 -1.11
N LEU A 356 -9.14 5.70 -1.87
CA LEU A 356 -10.14 4.77 -2.38
C LEU A 356 -9.54 3.69 -3.31
N ASN A 357 -8.69 4.09 -4.25
CA ASN A 357 -8.06 3.13 -5.16
C ASN A 357 -6.98 2.31 -4.47
N GLY A 358 -6.27 2.87 -3.49
CA GLY A 358 -5.37 2.11 -2.62
C GLY A 358 -6.13 1.03 -1.82
N ALA A 359 -7.31 1.36 -1.28
CA ALA A 359 -8.18 0.39 -0.62
C ALA A 359 -8.64 -0.70 -1.61
N TYR A 360 -8.97 -0.34 -2.85
CA TYR A 360 -9.32 -1.33 -3.89
C TYR A 360 -8.17 -2.28 -4.19
N ALA A 361 -6.94 -1.76 -4.34
CA ALA A 361 -5.74 -2.56 -4.60
C ALA A 361 -5.41 -3.56 -3.47
N MET A 362 -6.05 -3.44 -2.32
CA MET A 362 -5.98 -4.38 -1.19
C MET A 362 -7.24 -5.23 -1.00
N GLY A 363 -8.32 -4.98 -1.76
CA GLY A 363 -9.60 -5.68 -1.62
C GLY A 363 -10.50 -5.11 -0.52
N GLU A 364 -10.23 -3.88 -0.07
CA GLU A 364 -10.77 -3.29 1.17
C GLU A 364 -11.66 -2.06 0.92
N SER A 365 -11.89 -1.66 -0.34
CA SER A 365 -12.64 -0.44 -0.66
C SER A 365 -14.13 -0.47 -0.30
N HIS A 366 -14.68 -1.64 0.02
CA HIS A 366 -16.02 -1.76 0.60
C HIS A 366 -16.12 -1.08 1.97
N ASP A 367 -15.06 -1.16 2.77
CA ASP A 367 -15.03 -0.69 4.16
C ASP A 367 -14.11 0.52 4.37
N TYR A 368 -13.12 0.74 3.51
CA TYR A 368 -12.06 1.74 3.69
C TYR A 368 -11.88 2.65 2.45
N GLY A 369 -10.98 3.63 2.57
CA GLY A 369 -10.53 4.48 1.46
C GLY A 369 -11.38 5.73 1.17
N SER A 370 -12.49 5.94 1.87
CA SER A 370 -13.32 7.13 1.70
C SER A 370 -14.22 7.36 2.91
N ILE A 371 -14.70 8.60 3.08
CA ILE A 371 -15.72 8.93 4.07
C ILE A 371 -17.11 8.70 3.45
N ALA A 372 -17.70 7.55 3.73
CA ALA A 372 -19.01 7.17 3.23
C ALA A 372 -19.82 6.47 4.32
N LYS A 373 -21.14 6.66 4.34
CA LYS A 373 -22.01 6.03 5.35
C LYS A 373 -21.82 4.52 5.35
N GLY A 374 -21.58 3.95 6.53
CA GLY A 374 -21.38 2.52 6.74
C GLY A 374 -19.91 2.08 6.65
N LYS A 375 -19.01 2.82 6.00
CA LYS A 375 -17.57 2.50 5.98
C LYS A 375 -16.93 2.67 7.36
N VAL A 376 -15.81 2.00 7.60
CA VAL A 376 -15.06 2.04 8.86
C VAL A 376 -14.48 3.44 9.06
N ALA A 377 -14.61 3.98 10.28
CA ALA A 377 -14.21 5.33 10.62
C ALA A 377 -12.70 5.45 10.85
N ASN A 378 -11.93 5.27 9.78
CA ASN A 378 -10.49 5.52 9.70
C ASN A 378 -10.25 6.85 8.97
N PHE A 379 -9.79 7.85 9.72
CA PHE A 379 -9.51 9.19 9.19
C PHE A 379 -8.39 9.86 9.97
N PHE A 380 -7.83 10.92 9.40
CA PHE A 380 -6.93 11.82 10.13
C PHE A 380 -7.45 13.25 10.07
N ILE A 381 -7.08 14.01 11.10
CA ILE A 381 -7.37 15.43 11.24
C ILE A 381 -6.06 16.18 11.02
N THR A 382 -6.06 17.18 10.15
CA THR A 382 -4.88 18.00 9.88
C THR A 382 -4.76 19.19 10.84
N THR A 383 -3.61 19.85 10.85
CA THR A 383 -3.56 21.27 11.21
C THR A 383 -4.40 22.10 10.23
N PRO A 384 -4.80 23.35 10.54
CA PRO A 384 -5.51 24.20 9.57
C PRO A 384 -4.71 24.36 8.28
N LEU A 385 -5.31 23.98 7.15
CA LEU A 385 -4.72 24.07 5.81
C LEU A 385 -5.58 24.98 4.92
N PRO A 386 -5.00 25.65 3.91
CA PRO A 386 -5.76 26.53 3.03
C PRO A 386 -6.61 25.78 1.99
N SER A 387 -6.17 24.59 1.57
CA SER A 387 -6.90 23.71 0.63
C SER A 387 -6.35 22.28 0.68
N VAL A 388 -7.06 21.32 0.09
CA VAL A 388 -6.56 19.94 -0.09
C VAL A 388 -5.31 19.89 -0.98
N ASP A 389 -5.17 20.84 -1.92
CA ASP A 389 -4.00 20.95 -2.80
C ASP A 389 -2.72 21.30 -2.03
N PHE A 390 -2.85 21.91 -0.85
CA PHE A 390 -1.72 22.20 0.02
C PHE A 390 -0.98 20.93 0.43
N ILE A 391 -1.68 19.80 0.53
CA ILE A 391 -1.12 18.51 0.98
C ILE A 391 0.05 18.06 0.08
N PRO A 392 -0.14 17.86 -1.25
CA PRO A 392 0.98 17.54 -2.14
C PRO A 392 1.90 18.73 -2.43
N TYR A 393 1.41 19.96 -2.34
CA TYR A 393 2.22 21.16 -2.60
C TYR A 393 3.32 21.36 -1.54
N ALA A 394 2.95 21.31 -0.26
CA ALA A 394 3.87 21.47 0.86
C ALA A 394 4.48 20.13 1.27
N TYR A 395 5.18 19.47 0.32
CA TYR A 395 5.54 18.05 0.34
C TYR A 395 6.26 17.53 1.60
N THR A 396 7.05 18.35 2.31
CA THR A 396 7.73 17.96 3.58
C THR A 396 7.08 18.48 4.86
N THR A 397 6.12 19.40 4.77
CA THR A 397 5.48 19.97 5.96
C THR A 397 4.64 18.90 6.68
N PRO A 398 4.83 18.66 7.99
CA PRO A 398 3.95 17.79 8.77
C PRO A 398 2.56 18.41 8.88
N ILE A 399 1.53 17.67 8.47
CA ILE A 399 0.14 18.16 8.48
C ILE A 399 -0.79 17.38 9.41
N VAL A 400 -0.48 16.12 9.73
CA VAL A 400 -1.36 15.27 10.53
C VAL A 400 -1.26 15.67 12.00
N LYS A 401 -2.42 15.97 12.61
CA LYS A 401 -2.53 16.38 14.00
C LYS A 401 -3.11 15.28 14.89
N LYS A 402 -4.16 14.60 14.41
CA LYS A 402 -4.80 13.47 15.11
C LYS A 402 -5.10 12.37 14.11
N VAL A 403 -5.02 11.12 14.54
CA VAL A 403 -5.39 9.95 13.74
C VAL A 403 -6.48 9.21 14.52
N VAL A 404 -7.54 8.83 13.83
CA VAL A 404 -8.69 8.12 14.41
C VAL A 404 -8.92 6.85 13.60
N LEU A 405 -8.84 5.70 14.27
CA LEU A 405 -9.02 4.37 13.68
C LEU A 405 -10.20 3.68 14.36
N GLY A 406 -11.18 3.23 13.59
CA GLY A 406 -12.42 2.63 14.11
C GLY A 406 -13.15 3.54 15.10
N GLY A 407 -13.11 4.86 14.88
CA GLY A 407 -13.71 5.85 15.79
C GLY A 407 -12.97 6.09 17.10
N LYS A 408 -11.76 5.56 17.27
CA LYS A 408 -10.89 5.78 18.44
C LYS A 408 -9.64 6.52 18.04
N GLU A 409 -9.27 7.51 18.82
CA GLU A 409 -8.01 8.25 18.64
C GLU A 409 -6.83 7.31 18.93
N PHE A 410 -5.86 7.27 18.01
CA PHE A 410 -4.68 6.41 18.07
C PHE A 410 -3.58 6.97 18.96
#